data_AF-A0AAN7YX27-F1
#
_entry.id   AF-A0AAN7YX27-F1
#
_cell.length_a   1.000
_cell.length_b   1.000
_cell.length_c   1.000
_cell.angle_alpha   90.00
_cell.angle_beta   90.00
_cell.angle_gamma   90.00
#
_symmetry.space_group_name_H-M   'P 1'
#
loop_
_entity.id
_entity.type
_entity.pdbx_description
1 polymer ?
#
loop_
_entity_poly.entity_id
_entity_poly.type
_entity_poly.pdbx_seq_one_letter_code
_entity_poly.pdbx_strand_id
1 'polypeptide(L)'
;MVNTRDFLPKTTHYLKVPIIGLNAILWLLGLVLIVVGSVCISFFSNFKEFTKESGYKNALSNLTTSAPTGVLVIGIFFILLTLIGCFVAYKEKLVGLVLYTMLMLILLVVLIGIGGKALTLHKEDAVSAMATSWDQISNSLKNSTITKLEEFLECCCWSESYSNETYKNLCPKDGDDKIKYEGTYCEGILTEQVSSKLVLVGIAGVVIGCIEFVVMALSLFLIIRICRSPRSRAYDQY
;
A
#
# COMPACT_ATOMS: atom_id res chain seq x y z
N MET A 1 5.94 1.26 46.04
CA MET A 1 5.88 0.40 44.83
C MET A 1 4.42 0.09 44.55
N VAL A 2 3.85 0.69 43.51
CA VAL A 2 2.46 0.40 43.10
C VAL A 2 2.40 -1.04 42.61
N ASN A 3 1.56 -1.87 43.23
CA ASN A 3 1.41 -3.27 42.90
C ASN A 3 0.68 -3.36 41.56
N THR A 4 1.41 -3.50 40.45
CA THR A 4 0.88 -3.57 39.07
C THR A 4 0.02 -4.82 38.82
N ARG A 5 -0.21 -5.64 39.85
CA ARG A 5 -0.96 -6.89 39.80
C ARG A 5 -2.47 -6.68 39.64
N ASP A 6 -3.01 -5.53 40.04
CA ASP A 6 -4.45 -5.25 40.00
C ASP A 6 -4.93 -4.69 38.65
N PHE A 7 -4.02 -4.17 37.82
CA PHE A 7 -4.35 -3.69 36.47
C PHE A 7 -4.34 -4.81 35.40
N LEU A 8 -3.86 -6.01 35.75
CA LEU A 8 -3.81 -7.15 34.83
C LEU A 8 -5.06 -8.00 35.00
N PRO A 9 -5.87 -8.22 33.93
CA PRO A 9 -7.08 -9.02 34.02
C PRO A 9 -6.77 -10.44 34.52
N LYS A 10 -7.50 -10.90 35.54
CA LYS A 10 -7.24 -12.15 36.28
C LYS A 10 -7.18 -13.41 35.39
N THR A 11 -7.80 -13.42 34.22
CA THR A 11 -7.95 -14.62 33.37
C THR A 11 -7.28 -14.44 32.01
N THR A 12 -6.46 -15.43 31.57
CA THR A 12 -5.73 -15.40 30.28
C THR A 12 -6.66 -15.28 29.07
N HIS A 13 -7.92 -15.72 29.19
CA HIS A 13 -8.94 -15.61 28.15
C HIS A 13 -9.26 -14.16 27.75
N TYR A 14 -9.22 -13.20 28.68
CA TYR A 14 -9.54 -11.80 28.41
C TYR A 14 -8.50 -11.09 27.52
N LEU A 15 -7.27 -11.61 27.45
CA LEU A 15 -6.22 -11.08 26.57
C LEU A 15 -6.20 -11.77 25.20
N LYS A 16 -6.54 -13.06 25.14
CA LYS A 16 -6.53 -13.84 23.89
C LYS A 16 -7.64 -13.43 22.92
N VAL A 17 -8.87 -13.32 23.43
CA VAL A 17 -10.05 -13.01 22.62
C VAL A 17 -9.89 -11.69 21.82
N PRO A 18 -9.46 -10.56 22.42
CA PRO A 18 -9.26 -9.34 21.66
C PRO A 18 -8.08 -9.44 20.67
N ILE A 19 -6.99 -10.14 20.98
CA ILE A 19 -5.88 -10.33 20.04
C ILE A 19 -6.35 -11.11 18.79
N ILE A 20 -7.15 -12.17 18.98
CA ILE A 20 -7.70 -12.96 17.87
C ILE A 20 -8.71 -12.12 17.08
N GLY A 21 -9.61 -11.40 17.77
CA GLY A 21 -10.59 -10.54 17.11
C GLY A 21 -9.97 -9.42 16.28
N LEU A 22 -8.98 -8.71 16.84
CA LEU A 22 -8.27 -7.65 16.13
C LEU A 22 -7.43 -8.19 14.97
N ASN A 23 -6.77 -9.34 15.11
CA ASN A 23 -6.08 -9.97 13.99
C ASN A 23 -7.03 -10.41 12.88
N ALA A 24 -8.25 -10.87 13.20
CA ALA A 24 -9.27 -11.18 12.20
C ALA A 24 -9.74 -9.91 11.45
N ILE A 25 -9.88 -8.79 12.15
CA ILE A 25 -10.18 -7.49 11.52
C ILE A 25 -9.03 -7.06 10.61
N LEU A 26 -7.78 -7.14 11.09
CA LEU A 26 -6.59 -6.82 10.30
C LEU A 26 -6.47 -7.73 9.06
N TRP A 27 -6.86 -9.00 9.17
CA TRP A 27 -6.89 -9.92 8.05
C TRP A 27 -7.89 -9.47 6.96
N LEU A 28 -9.09 -9.04 7.35
CA LEU A 28 -10.08 -8.48 6.41
C LEU A 28 -9.57 -7.18 5.76
N LEU A 29 -8.95 -6.28 6.55
CA LEU A 29 -8.35 -5.06 6.01
C LEU A 29 -7.18 -5.37 5.08
N GLY A 30 -6.39 -6.40 5.37
CA GLY A 30 -5.33 -6.91 4.50
C GLY A 30 -5.87 -7.38 3.14
N LEU A 31 -7.02 -8.06 3.10
CA LEU A 31 -7.66 -8.43 1.84
C LEU A 31 -8.08 -7.21 1.01
N VAL A 32 -8.66 -6.19 1.66
CA VAL A 32 -9.01 -4.93 1.00
C VAL A 32 -7.76 -4.25 0.43
N LEU A 33 -6.65 -4.24 1.18
CA LEU A 33 -5.37 -3.70 0.69
C LEU A 33 -4.84 -4.46 -0.53
N ILE A 34 -4.97 -5.79 -0.59
CA ILE A 34 -4.55 -6.57 -1.76
C ILE A 34 -5.39 -6.21 -2.97
N VAL A 35 -6.72 -6.05 -2.81
CA VAL A 35 -7.60 -5.65 -3.92
C VAL A 35 -7.26 -4.24 -4.42
N VAL A 36 -7.06 -3.28 -3.50
CA VAL A 36 -6.67 -1.92 -3.89
C VAL A 36 -5.27 -1.93 -4.52
N GLY A 37 -4.33 -2.67 -3.95
CA GLY A 37 -2.97 -2.82 -4.45
C GLY A 37 -2.92 -3.48 -5.83
N SER A 38 -3.75 -4.49 -6.10
CA SER A 38 -3.82 -5.13 -7.41
C SER A 38 -4.40 -4.19 -8.47
N VAL A 39 -5.44 -3.42 -8.14
CA VAL A 39 -5.98 -2.38 -9.03
C VAL A 39 -4.92 -1.30 -9.31
N CYS A 40 -4.18 -0.87 -8.29
CA CYS A 40 -3.08 0.06 -8.47
C CYS A 40 -1.96 -0.52 -9.35
N ILE A 41 -1.58 -1.80 -9.17
CA ILE A 41 -0.60 -2.45 -10.05
C ILE A 41 -1.10 -2.51 -11.49
N SER A 42 -2.36 -2.92 -11.71
CA SER A 42 -2.94 -2.94 -13.05
C SER A 42 -2.90 -1.55 -13.69
N PHE A 43 -3.28 -0.51 -12.93
CA PHE A 43 -3.18 0.87 -13.37
C PHE A 43 -1.74 1.26 -13.74
N PHE A 44 -0.77 1.11 -12.83
CA PHE A 44 0.64 1.47 -13.06
C PHE A 44 1.33 0.58 -14.11
N SER A 45 0.87 -0.65 -14.33
CA SER A 45 1.43 -1.52 -15.36
C SER A 45 1.24 -0.95 -16.77
N ASN A 46 0.14 -0.22 -17.02
CA ASN A 46 -0.09 0.51 -18.28
C ASN A 46 0.94 1.64 -18.46
N PHE A 47 1.42 2.24 -17.37
CA PHE A 47 2.47 3.27 -17.39
C PHE A 47 3.89 2.70 -17.45
N LYS A 48 4.07 1.38 -17.29
CA LYS A 48 5.40 0.76 -17.30
C LYS A 48 6.07 0.87 -18.66
N GLU A 49 5.30 0.72 -19.73
CA GLU A 49 5.79 0.89 -21.10
C GLU A 49 6.19 2.35 -21.35
N PHE A 50 5.38 3.30 -20.90
CA PHE A 50 5.68 4.74 -20.94
C PHE A 50 6.97 5.07 -20.19
N THR A 51 7.11 4.61 -18.94
CA THR A 51 8.27 4.90 -18.10
C THR A 51 9.58 4.27 -18.64
N LYS A 52 9.48 3.13 -19.34
CA LYS A 52 10.63 2.47 -19.94
C LYS A 52 11.17 3.25 -21.15
N GLU A 53 10.28 3.94 -21.87
CA GLU A 53 10.60 4.70 -23.08
C GLU A 53 11.15 6.10 -22.78
N SER A 54 10.75 6.76 -21.68
CA SER A 54 11.27 8.08 -21.31
C SER A 54 12.73 8.11 -20.83
N GLY A 55 13.40 6.95 -20.68
CA GLY A 55 14.82 6.90 -20.31
C GLY A 55 15.15 7.37 -18.87
N TYR A 56 14.17 7.85 -18.11
CA TYR A 56 14.33 8.32 -16.72
C TYR A 56 14.39 7.13 -15.74
N LYS A 57 15.54 6.44 -15.75
CA LYS A 57 15.72 5.11 -15.14
C LYS A 57 15.63 5.02 -13.62
N ASN A 58 15.66 6.12 -12.86
CA ASN A 58 15.94 6.03 -11.41
C ASN A 58 14.80 6.44 -10.47
N ALA A 59 13.98 7.45 -10.78
CA ALA A 59 12.90 7.89 -9.89
C ALA A 59 11.54 7.33 -10.29
N LEU A 60 11.19 7.44 -11.58
CA LEU A 60 9.88 7.04 -12.08
C LEU A 60 9.76 5.52 -12.25
N SER A 61 10.82 4.82 -12.65
CA SER A 61 10.86 3.35 -12.72
C SER A 61 10.53 2.68 -11.38
N ASN A 62 10.96 3.31 -10.28
CA ASN A 62 10.69 2.86 -8.93
C ASN A 62 9.23 3.11 -8.53
N LEU A 63 8.65 4.24 -8.92
CA LEU A 63 7.24 4.53 -8.67
C LEU A 63 6.30 3.62 -9.47
N THR A 64 6.66 3.28 -10.71
CA THR A 64 5.77 2.52 -11.61
C THR A 64 5.91 1.01 -11.46
N THR A 65 7.09 0.49 -11.11
CA THR A 65 7.34 -0.98 -11.06
C THR A 65 7.63 -1.51 -9.67
N SER A 66 8.46 -0.83 -8.86
CA SER A 66 8.92 -1.39 -7.58
C SER A 66 7.98 -1.07 -6.42
N ALA A 67 7.41 0.14 -6.37
CA ALA A 67 6.49 0.54 -5.30
C ALA A 67 5.16 -0.25 -5.30
N PRO A 68 4.44 -0.44 -6.43
CA PRO A 68 3.18 -1.18 -6.44
C PRO A 68 3.39 -2.67 -6.13
N THR A 69 4.44 -3.27 -6.71
CA THR A 69 4.83 -4.66 -6.44
C THR A 69 5.19 -4.87 -4.97
N GLY A 70 5.92 -3.93 -4.37
CA GLY A 70 6.25 -3.94 -2.95
C GLY A 70 5.01 -3.94 -2.05
N VAL A 71 4.04 -3.07 -2.35
CA VAL A 71 2.76 -2.99 -1.61
C VAL A 71 2.00 -4.32 -1.67
N LEU A 72 1.94 -4.97 -2.83
CA LEU A 72 1.26 -6.27 -2.95
C LEU A 72 1.97 -7.37 -2.17
N VAL A 73 3.30 -7.45 -2.26
CA VAL A 73 4.09 -8.43 -1.49
C VAL A 73 3.88 -8.22 0.01
N ILE A 74 3.95 -6.97 0.48
CA ILE A 74 3.69 -6.61 1.88
C ILE A 74 2.27 -7.02 2.29
N GLY A 75 1.27 -6.77 1.44
CA GLY A 75 -0.12 -7.18 1.69
C GLY A 75 -0.28 -8.69 1.86
N ILE A 76 0.37 -9.49 1.03
CA ILE A 76 0.36 -10.97 1.16
C ILE A 76 0.99 -11.40 2.48
N PHE A 77 2.18 -10.87 2.80
CA PHE A 77 2.84 -11.17 4.09
C PHE A 77 1.99 -10.73 5.29
N PHE A 78 1.30 -9.60 5.18
CA PHE A 78 0.40 -9.09 6.22
C PHE A 78 -0.75 -10.07 6.51
N ILE A 79 -1.39 -10.62 5.47
CA ILE A 79 -2.43 -11.64 5.60
C ILE A 79 -1.88 -12.91 6.27
N LEU A 80 -0.70 -13.37 5.87
CA LEU A 80 -0.08 -14.54 6.49
C LEU A 80 0.24 -14.31 7.97
N LEU A 81 0.75 -13.12 8.31
CA LEU A 81 1.11 -12.77 9.68
C LEU A 81 -0.11 -12.61 10.59
N THR A 82 -1.21 -12.08 10.09
CA THR A 82 -2.47 -12.00 10.86
C THR A 82 -3.06 -13.39 11.14
N LEU A 83 -2.98 -14.34 10.19
CA LEU A 83 -3.34 -15.74 10.42
C LEU A 83 -2.43 -16.43 11.45
N ILE A 84 -1.11 -16.22 11.34
CA ILE A 84 -0.14 -16.71 12.32
C ILE A 84 -0.44 -16.10 13.71
N GLY A 85 -0.79 -14.81 13.77
CA GLY A 85 -1.19 -14.12 14.99
C GLY A 85 -2.36 -14.80 15.70
N CYS A 86 -3.41 -15.15 14.97
CA CYS A 86 -4.54 -15.93 15.50
C CYS A 86 -4.09 -17.31 16.03
N PHE A 87 -3.29 -18.05 15.26
CA PHE A 87 -2.83 -19.39 15.65
C PHE A 87 -1.92 -19.37 16.88
N VAL A 88 -0.97 -18.44 16.93
CA VAL A 88 -0.01 -18.29 18.02
C VAL A 88 -0.69 -17.84 19.31
N ALA A 89 -1.65 -16.90 19.22
CA ALA A 89 -2.46 -16.48 20.36
C ALA A 89 -3.30 -17.64 20.92
N TYR A 90 -3.81 -18.52 20.06
CA TYR A 90 -4.55 -19.71 20.46
C TYR A 90 -3.67 -20.77 21.14
N LYS A 91 -2.49 -21.07 20.58
CA LYS A 91 -1.59 -22.13 21.06
C LYS A 91 -0.69 -21.72 22.23
N GLU A 92 -0.66 -20.43 22.61
CA GLU A 92 0.17 -19.87 23.69
C GLU A 92 1.66 -20.23 23.59
N LYS A 93 2.17 -20.40 22.37
CA LYS A 93 3.60 -20.72 22.17
C LYS A 93 4.42 -19.44 22.31
N LEU A 94 5.14 -19.31 23.43
CA LEU A 94 5.95 -18.13 23.76
C LEU A 94 6.92 -17.73 22.63
N VAL A 95 7.66 -18.70 22.08
CA VAL A 95 8.60 -18.44 20.97
C VAL A 95 7.86 -17.89 19.74
N GLY A 96 6.72 -18.49 19.38
CA GLY A 96 5.90 -18.03 18.26
C GLY A 96 5.37 -16.61 18.47
N LEU A 97 5.01 -16.26 19.70
CA LEU A 97 4.44 -14.96 20.04
C LEU A 97 5.49 -13.85 19.99
N VAL A 98 6.72 -14.15 20.43
CA VAL A 98 7.86 -13.24 20.30
C VAL A 98 8.20 -13.01 18.83
N LEU A 99 8.30 -14.07 18.01
CA LEU A 99 8.58 -13.96 16.59
C LEU A 99 7.49 -13.18 15.85
N TYR A 100 6.21 -13.47 16.13
CA TYR A 100 5.08 -12.72 15.59
C TYR A 100 5.17 -11.22 15.93
N THR A 101 5.44 -10.88 17.19
CA THR A 101 5.54 -9.49 17.63
C THR A 101 6.69 -8.75 16.92
N MET A 102 7.82 -9.42 16.70
CA MET A 102 8.95 -8.84 15.94
C MET A 102 8.61 -8.62 14.47
N LEU A 103 7.89 -9.55 13.83
CA LEU A 103 7.47 -9.40 12.43
C LEU A 103 6.43 -8.30 12.26
N MET A 104 5.47 -8.17 13.18
CA MET A 104 4.52 -7.04 13.19
C MET A 104 5.23 -5.71 13.43
N LEU A 105 6.25 -5.65 14.28
CA LEU A 105 7.03 -4.43 14.46
C LEU A 105 7.70 -3.98 13.16
N ILE A 106 8.27 -4.92 12.38
CA ILE A 106 8.87 -4.61 11.07
C ILE A 106 7.82 -4.07 10.10
N LEU A 107 6.63 -4.71 10.05
CA LEU A 107 5.53 -4.24 9.21
C LEU A 107 5.05 -2.84 9.60
N LEU A 108 4.92 -2.55 10.89
CA LEU A 108 4.53 -1.24 11.38
C LEU A 108 5.50 -0.14 10.91
N VAL A 109 6.82 -0.39 11.00
CA VAL A 109 7.84 0.56 10.52
C VAL A 109 7.71 0.80 9.01
N VAL A 110 7.49 -0.27 8.24
CA VAL A 110 7.29 -0.18 6.78
C VAL A 110 6.00 0.58 6.44
N LEU A 111 4.89 0.33 7.16
CA LEU A 111 3.62 1.02 6.97
C LEU A 111 3.72 2.51 7.29
N ILE A 112 4.42 2.88 8.37
CA ILE A 112 4.68 4.29 8.69
C ILE A 112 5.56 4.93 7.59
N GLY A 113 6.55 4.21 7.07
CA GLY A 113 7.40 4.70 5.98
C GLY A 113 6.61 4.97 4.70
N ILE A 114 5.80 4.00 4.25
CA ILE A 114 4.99 4.11 3.04
C ILE A 114 3.85 5.11 3.23
N GLY A 115 3.11 5.03 4.34
CA GLY A 115 2.01 5.94 4.67
C GLY A 115 2.49 7.38 4.84
N GLY A 116 3.61 7.58 5.53
CA GLY A 116 4.23 8.90 5.69
C GLY A 116 4.68 9.48 4.35
N LYS A 117 5.30 8.68 3.48
CA LYS A 117 5.64 9.11 2.11
C LYS A 117 4.40 9.42 1.29
N ALA A 118 3.35 8.60 1.34
CA ALA A 118 2.11 8.84 0.60
C ALA A 118 1.40 10.13 1.02
N LEU A 119 1.46 10.49 2.31
CA LEU A 119 0.87 11.72 2.84
C LEU A 119 1.72 12.97 2.57
N THR A 120 3.05 12.84 2.49
CA THR A 120 3.97 13.96 2.31
C THR A 120 4.30 14.24 0.85
N LEU A 121 4.12 13.27 -0.05
CA LEU A 121 4.36 13.44 -1.49
C LEU A 121 3.47 14.57 -2.01
N HIS A 122 4.10 15.68 -2.39
CA HIS A 122 3.38 16.79 -2.98
C HIS A 122 2.88 16.38 -4.36
N LYS A 123 1.60 16.66 -4.62
CA LYS A 123 0.91 16.29 -5.87
C LYS A 123 1.71 16.78 -7.09
N GLU A 124 2.32 17.95 -6.95
CA GLU A 124 3.14 18.61 -7.97
C GLU A 124 4.43 17.85 -8.32
N ASP A 125 5.05 17.14 -7.36
CA ASP A 125 6.28 16.38 -7.62
C ASP A 125 5.99 15.11 -8.45
N ALA A 126 4.89 14.42 -8.13
CA ALA A 126 4.47 13.24 -8.88
C ALA A 126 4.03 13.62 -10.31
N VAL A 127 3.30 14.73 -10.43
CA VAL A 127 2.73 15.21 -11.69
C VAL A 127 3.81 15.83 -12.58
N SER A 128 4.77 16.58 -12.03
CA SER A 128 5.90 17.12 -12.79
C SER A 128 6.85 16.03 -13.32
N ALA A 129 7.07 14.97 -12.54
CA ALA A 129 7.82 13.80 -13.01
C ALA A 129 7.12 13.08 -14.18
N MET A 130 5.78 13.09 -14.20
CA MET A 130 4.98 12.55 -15.29
C MET A 130 4.95 13.50 -16.50
N ALA A 131 4.86 14.82 -16.28
CA ALA A 131 4.89 15.84 -17.33
C ALA A 131 6.18 15.80 -18.15
N THR A 132 7.31 15.72 -17.44
CA THR A 132 8.64 15.62 -18.07
C THR A 132 8.81 14.34 -18.89
N SER A 133 8.25 13.23 -18.41
CA SER A 133 8.24 11.97 -19.17
C SER A 133 7.30 12.04 -20.38
N TRP A 134 6.18 12.76 -20.26
CA TRP A 134 5.22 12.95 -21.35
C TRP A 134 5.83 13.74 -22.50
N ASP A 135 6.46 14.87 -22.21
CA ASP A 135 7.13 15.72 -23.20
C ASP A 135 8.22 14.95 -23.97
N GLN A 136 9.00 14.13 -23.29
CA GLN A 136 10.05 13.33 -23.93
C GLN A 136 9.49 12.28 -24.90
N ILE A 137 8.39 11.63 -24.56
CA ILE A 137 7.79 10.57 -25.38
C ILE A 137 6.99 11.18 -26.54
N SER A 138 6.29 12.29 -26.29
CA SER A 138 5.52 13.00 -27.31
C SER A 138 6.45 13.54 -28.41
N ASN A 139 7.62 14.06 -28.03
CA ASN A 139 8.62 14.53 -28.99
C ASN A 139 9.32 13.37 -29.76
N SER A 140 9.30 12.14 -29.25
CA SER A 140 10.03 10.99 -29.83
C SER A 140 9.24 10.17 -30.86
N LEU A 141 8.07 10.62 -31.34
CA LEU A 141 7.29 9.95 -32.40
C LEU A 141 6.89 8.47 -32.12
N LYS A 142 7.01 8.00 -30.87
CA LYS A 142 6.48 6.69 -30.42
C LYS A 142 5.04 6.85 -29.98
N ASN A 143 4.18 7.16 -30.96
CA ASN A 143 2.79 7.57 -30.77
C ASN A 143 1.93 6.49 -30.09
N SER A 144 2.22 5.21 -30.30
CA SER A 144 1.35 4.11 -29.84
C SER A 144 1.25 3.96 -28.31
N THR A 145 2.30 4.33 -27.56
CA THR A 145 2.28 4.25 -26.10
C THR A 145 1.48 5.40 -25.48
N ILE A 146 1.56 6.60 -26.07
CA ILE A 146 0.78 7.76 -25.63
C ILE A 146 -0.70 7.55 -25.97
N THR A 147 -1.04 7.11 -27.19
CA THR A 147 -2.44 6.91 -27.58
C THR A 147 -3.15 5.86 -26.70
N LYS A 148 -2.46 4.77 -26.31
CA LYS A 148 -3.00 3.79 -25.35
C LYS A 148 -3.26 4.40 -23.97
N LEU A 149 -2.39 5.31 -23.54
CA LEU A 149 -2.50 5.94 -22.24
C LEU A 149 -3.61 7.00 -22.22
N GLU A 150 -3.73 7.76 -23.29
CA GLU A 150 -4.83 8.69 -23.57
C GLU A 150 -6.19 7.97 -23.63
N GLU A 151 -6.23 6.79 -24.26
CA GLU A 151 -7.44 5.96 -24.30
C GLU A 151 -7.81 5.40 -22.92
N PHE A 152 -6.81 4.99 -22.12
CA PHE A 152 -7.02 4.48 -20.76
C PHE A 152 -7.42 5.56 -19.75
N LEU A 153 -6.88 6.77 -19.88
CA LEU A 153 -7.19 7.91 -19.03
C LEU A 153 -8.37 8.75 -19.54
N GLU A 154 -8.93 8.39 -20.70
CA GLU A 154 -10.00 9.13 -21.38
C GLU A 154 -9.67 10.63 -21.56
N CYS A 155 -8.45 10.91 -22.00
CA CYS A 155 -7.91 12.25 -22.15
C CYS A 155 -7.18 12.43 -23.49
N CYS A 156 -6.83 13.66 -23.83
CA CYS A 156 -6.07 14.01 -25.04
C CYS A 156 -5.11 15.15 -24.71
N CYS A 157 -3.82 14.97 -25.04
CA CYS A 157 -2.73 15.88 -24.69
C CYS A 157 -2.49 16.04 -23.17
N TRP A 158 -1.26 16.42 -22.81
CA TRP A 158 -0.91 16.66 -21.40
C TRP A 158 -1.67 17.84 -20.80
N SER A 159 -1.62 19.00 -21.47
CA SER A 159 -2.31 20.23 -21.10
C SER A 159 -2.59 21.10 -22.33
N GLU A 160 -3.34 22.18 -22.16
CA GLU A 160 -3.75 23.09 -23.24
C GLU A 160 -2.55 23.63 -24.04
N SER A 161 -1.43 23.90 -23.37
CA SER A 161 -0.20 24.40 -24.00
C SER A 161 0.48 23.39 -24.93
N TYR A 162 0.12 22.12 -24.86
CA TYR A 162 0.65 21.03 -25.71
C TYR A 162 -0.29 20.67 -26.88
N SER A 163 -1.42 21.37 -27.03
CA SER A 163 -2.47 21.05 -28.01
C SER A 163 -2.19 21.54 -29.44
N ASN A 164 -0.94 21.45 -29.93
CA ASN A 164 -0.63 21.75 -31.34
C ASN A 164 -1.34 20.77 -32.28
N GLU A 165 -1.64 21.18 -33.52
CA GLU A 165 -2.34 20.35 -34.51
C GLU A 165 -1.68 18.97 -34.73
N THR A 166 -0.35 18.92 -34.68
CA THR A 166 0.42 17.67 -34.77
C THR A 166 0.06 16.69 -33.64
N TYR A 167 -0.10 17.18 -32.41
CA TYR A 167 -0.43 16.35 -31.25
C TYR A 167 -1.91 16.00 -31.17
N LYS A 168 -2.81 16.91 -31.60
CA LYS A 168 -4.25 16.60 -31.73
C LYS A 168 -4.52 15.42 -32.67
N ASN A 169 -3.69 15.24 -33.71
CA ASN A 169 -3.80 14.11 -34.63
C ASN A 169 -3.39 12.76 -34.03
N LEU A 170 -2.68 12.74 -32.89
CA LEU A 170 -2.31 11.52 -32.16
C LEU A 170 -3.39 11.05 -31.18
N CYS A 171 -4.35 11.92 -30.85
CA CYS A 171 -5.36 11.63 -29.86
C CYS A 171 -6.32 10.52 -30.32
N PRO A 172 -6.91 9.76 -29.38
CA PRO A 172 -7.91 8.74 -29.70
C PRO A 172 -9.07 9.34 -30.49
N LYS A 173 -9.36 8.72 -31.64
CA LYS A 173 -10.45 9.12 -32.51
C LYS A 173 -11.63 8.15 -32.39
N ASP A 174 -12.84 8.69 -32.54
CA ASP A 174 -14.06 7.90 -32.66
C ASP A 174 -14.21 7.33 -34.08
N GLY A 175 -15.21 6.46 -34.30
CA GLY A 175 -15.48 5.82 -35.60
C GLY A 175 -15.73 6.78 -36.77
N ASP A 176 -16.02 8.06 -36.47
CA ASP A 176 -16.21 9.15 -37.42
C ASP A 176 -14.95 10.05 -37.62
N ASP A 177 -13.76 9.59 -37.22
CA ASP A 177 -12.47 10.30 -37.29
C ASP A 177 -12.42 11.62 -36.47
N LYS A 178 -13.36 11.80 -35.54
CA LYS A 178 -13.39 12.94 -34.59
C LYS A 178 -12.58 12.62 -33.33
N ILE A 179 -11.94 13.63 -32.73
CA ILE A 179 -11.22 13.48 -31.46
C ILE A 179 -12.25 13.17 -30.35
N LYS A 180 -12.05 12.05 -29.64
CA LYS A 180 -13.02 11.54 -28.67
C LYS A 180 -13.06 12.33 -27.35
N TYR A 181 -11.91 12.84 -26.91
CA TYR A 181 -11.73 13.50 -25.60
C TYR A 181 -11.29 14.97 -25.76
N GLU A 182 -11.92 15.69 -26.69
CA GLU A 182 -11.57 17.10 -26.94
C GLU A 182 -11.87 17.97 -25.71
N GLY A 183 -10.85 18.69 -25.22
CA GLY A 183 -10.96 19.54 -24.02
C GLY A 183 -10.68 18.84 -22.68
N THR A 184 -10.43 17.52 -22.68
CA THR A 184 -10.06 16.76 -21.47
C THR A 184 -8.56 16.49 -21.46
N TYR A 185 -7.82 17.20 -20.62
CA TYR A 185 -6.36 17.09 -20.53
C TYR A 185 -5.91 16.03 -19.53
N CYS A 186 -4.85 15.29 -19.88
CA CYS A 186 -4.36 14.18 -19.07
C CYS A 186 -3.78 14.63 -17.72
N GLU A 187 -3.22 15.84 -17.61
CA GLU A 187 -2.73 16.40 -16.35
C GLU A 187 -3.84 16.49 -15.29
N GLY A 188 -5.03 16.99 -15.68
CA GLY A 188 -6.16 17.15 -14.77
C GLY A 188 -6.67 15.80 -14.23
N ILE A 189 -6.90 14.84 -15.13
CA ILE A 189 -7.37 13.51 -14.74
C ILE A 189 -6.34 12.79 -13.85
N LEU A 190 -5.06 12.90 -14.21
CA LEU A 190 -3.99 12.23 -13.49
C LEU A 190 -3.76 12.83 -12.10
N THR A 191 -3.77 14.16 -11.98
CA THR A 191 -3.65 14.85 -10.67
C THR A 191 -4.80 14.45 -9.73
N GLU A 192 -6.02 14.33 -10.24
CA GLU A 192 -7.20 13.96 -9.46
C GLU A 192 -7.15 12.48 -9.04
N GLN A 193 -6.88 11.57 -9.99
CA GLN A 193 -6.76 10.13 -9.74
C GLN A 193 -5.63 9.83 -8.75
N VAL A 194 -4.44 10.38 -8.98
CA VAL A 194 -3.26 10.16 -8.13
C VAL A 194 -3.51 10.71 -6.73
N SER A 195 -4.02 11.94 -6.61
CA SER A 195 -4.21 12.56 -5.30
C SER A 195 -5.32 11.91 -4.47
N SER A 196 -6.46 11.55 -5.09
CA SER A 196 -7.56 10.90 -4.37
C SER A 196 -7.14 9.52 -3.85
N LYS A 197 -6.43 8.73 -4.66
CA LYS A 197 -6.01 7.38 -4.28
C LYS A 197 -4.85 7.38 -3.28
N LEU A 198 -3.86 8.28 -3.42
CA LEU A 198 -2.74 8.39 -2.45
C LEU A 198 -3.22 8.78 -1.06
N VAL A 199 -4.13 9.75 -0.95
CA VAL A 199 -4.71 10.16 0.34
C VAL A 199 -5.49 9.00 0.96
N LEU A 200 -6.28 8.27 0.18
CA LEU A 200 -7.01 7.09 0.65
C LEU A 200 -6.06 6.01 1.18
N VAL A 201 -4.98 5.72 0.46
CA VAL A 201 -3.94 4.76 0.90
C VAL A 201 -3.23 5.23 2.17
N GLY A 202 -2.92 6.53 2.26
CA GLY A 202 -2.32 7.13 3.46
C GLY A 202 -3.20 7.00 4.70
N ILE A 203 -4.49 7.35 4.59
CA ILE A 203 -5.47 7.22 5.68
C ILE A 203 -5.62 5.75 6.10
N ALA A 204 -5.77 4.84 5.14
CA ALA A 204 -5.88 3.41 5.41
C ALA A 204 -4.65 2.87 6.16
N GLY A 205 -3.44 3.26 5.73
CA GLY A 205 -2.19 2.87 6.38
C GLY A 205 -2.10 3.33 7.84
N VAL A 206 -2.53 4.57 8.14
CA VAL A 206 -2.56 5.09 9.52
C VAL A 206 -3.53 4.29 10.39
N VAL A 207 -4.75 4.04 9.91
CA VAL A 207 -5.76 3.27 10.64
C VAL A 207 -5.26 1.85 10.94
N ILE A 208 -4.69 1.18 9.95
CA ILE A 208 -4.12 -0.16 10.10
C ILE A 208 -2.97 -0.16 11.10
N GLY A 209 -2.06 0.81 11.00
CA GLY A 209 -0.93 0.95 11.93
C GLY A 209 -1.37 1.19 13.38
N CYS A 210 -2.44 1.96 13.61
CA CYS A 210 -3.00 2.13 14.95
C CYS A 210 -3.54 0.81 15.52
N ILE A 211 -4.28 0.05 14.72
CA ILE A 211 -4.81 -1.25 15.16
C ILE A 211 -3.67 -2.23 15.42
N GLU A 212 -2.69 -2.30 14.52
CA GLU A 212 -1.48 -3.13 14.66
C GLU A 212 -0.70 -2.81 15.93
N PHE A 213 -0.53 -1.53 16.25
CA PHE A 213 0.14 -1.10 17.48
C PHE A 213 -0.59 -1.60 18.74
N VAL A 214 -1.92 -1.54 18.75
CA VAL A 214 -2.74 -2.07 19.86
C VAL A 214 -2.57 -3.59 19.97
N VAL A 215 -2.62 -4.32 18.85
CA VAL A 215 -2.42 -5.78 18.82
C VAL A 215 -1.03 -6.16 19.33
N MET A 216 0.00 -5.42 18.93
CA MET A 216 1.37 -5.62 19.37
C MET A 216 1.50 -5.38 20.89
N ALA A 217 0.91 -4.31 21.41
CA ALA A 217 0.92 -4.02 22.85
C ALA A 217 0.25 -5.14 23.65
N LEU A 218 -0.94 -5.60 23.22
CA LEU A 218 -1.63 -6.74 23.84
C LEU A 218 -0.82 -8.04 23.76
N SER A 219 -0.13 -8.29 22.64
CA SER A 219 0.75 -9.45 22.47
C SER A 219 1.93 -9.41 23.43
N LEU A 220 2.56 -8.24 23.62
CA LEU A 220 3.63 -8.04 24.60
C LEU A 220 3.15 -8.27 26.04
N PHE A 221 1.95 -7.79 26.40
CA PHE A 221 1.37 -8.09 27.71
C PHE A 221 1.16 -9.59 27.92
N LEU A 222 0.71 -10.31 26.88
CA LEU A 222 0.53 -11.75 26.93
C LEU A 222 1.89 -12.48 27.07
N ILE A 223 2.93 -12.04 26.37
CA ILE A 223 4.32 -12.54 26.54
C ILE A 223 4.79 -12.34 27.98
N ILE A 224 4.71 -11.11 28.51
CA ILE A 224 5.17 -10.78 29.88
C ILE A 224 4.44 -11.65 30.90
N ARG A 225 3.14 -11.89 30.71
CA ARG A 225 2.35 -12.74 31.60
C ARG A 225 2.81 -14.21 31.54
N ILE A 226 3.04 -14.77 30.36
CA ILE A 226 3.53 -16.15 30.22
C ILE A 226 4.93 -16.27 30.85
N CYS A 227 5.83 -15.30 30.63
CA CYS A 227 7.16 -15.30 31.23
C CYS A 227 7.12 -15.17 32.76
N ARG A 228 6.22 -14.33 33.30
CA ARG A 228 6.07 -14.11 34.75
C ARG A 228 5.27 -15.17 35.47
N SER A 229 4.51 -15.98 34.76
CA SER A 229 3.86 -17.18 35.28
C SER A 229 4.72 -18.38 34.92
N PRO A 230 5.84 -18.65 35.63
CA PRO A 230 6.56 -19.89 35.43
C PRO A 230 5.60 -21.03 35.73
N ARG A 231 5.07 -21.63 34.66
CA ARG A 231 4.47 -22.96 34.76
C ARG A 231 5.64 -23.83 35.18
N SER A 232 5.59 -24.36 36.40
CA SER A 232 6.58 -25.28 36.91
C SER A 232 6.89 -26.30 35.81
N ARG A 233 8.16 -26.36 35.38
CA ARG A 233 8.69 -27.55 34.72
C ARG A 233 8.56 -28.69 35.72
N ALA A 234 7.42 -29.37 35.71
CA ALA A 234 7.14 -30.52 36.56
C ALA A 234 6.98 -31.82 35.75
N TYR A 235 7.35 -31.84 34.47
CA TYR A 235 7.29 -33.05 33.63
C TYR A 235 8.43 -33.13 32.61
N ASP A 236 9.67 -32.97 33.08
CA ASP A 236 10.86 -33.56 32.44
C ASP A 236 11.60 -34.46 33.48
N GLN A 237 10.82 -35.24 34.23
CA GLN A 237 11.29 -36.45 34.90
C GLN A 237 10.32 -37.54 34.46
N TYR A 238 10.64 -38.27 33.39
CA TYR A 238 10.44 -39.71 33.18
C TYR A 238 11.01 -40.07 31.81
#